data_AF-A0A7S7TVH4-F1
#
_entry.id   AF-A0A7S7TVH4-F1
#
_cell.length_a   1.000
_cell.length_b   1.000
_cell.length_c   1.000
_cell.angle_alpha   90.00
_cell.angle_beta   90.00
_cell.angle_gamma   90.00
#
_symmetry.space_group_name_H-M   'P 1'
#
loop_
_entity.id
_entity.type
_entity.pdbx_description
1 polymer ?
#
loop_
_entity_poly.entity_id
_entity_poly.type
_entity_poly.pdbx_seq_one_letter_code
_entity_poly.pdbx_strand_id
1 'polypeptide(L)'
;MRTEGHPQMSDASDTLTPHVKTAPEHDGWVKRYLGDFRPVRVLGGIVLALLVALSAASAVTFFSAAQFQSRIAELSLNGAPLTIWRVDQFREDFKNWPEAIRKLREGIAQDRINLAKDRQNNLVLAAEQLSEATRLAEDVRSLKQKATAASGQLASISATSAPENSSSVSDLLTQVELLLSRDDLQKQFGSELAAMRKRYIENVELRATVETNEAKIKGKESWIASLQEQRQDREQAAAKLFGDSNSTTAPELVERIVNITAELSSLSSVWGGAVYTVALWTNDMVVLSLLISMGVLGSALSLLAAFISNDQDSLSFGEYPLRLAFGAVLAIVMFIIAKAGVPVLADTGKLAGNAPLNPYFISLLAVVSGLMSDRSMAAIRGVASSLLRSVGGADYSPRYSRVDLDEALKAASRDIDGMARLLEMDGEEVRKLFSGNEKVSPDQQKLVSAYLGRPLRDLFSDLPATEAS
;
A
#
# COMPACT_ATOMS: atom_id res chain seq x y z
N MET A 1 -88.24 1.07 75.01
CA MET A 1 -89.37 1.36 74.11
C MET A 1 -88.83 1.14 72.70
N ARG A 2 -89.12 0.02 71.99
CA ARG A 2 -90.37 -0.29 71.25
C ARG A 2 -90.74 0.89 70.34
N THR A 3 -90.79 0.82 69.01
CA THR A 3 -91.35 -0.20 68.07
C THR A 3 -90.86 0.14 66.63
N GLU A 4 -90.38 -0.82 65.83
CA GLU A 4 -91.06 -1.56 64.73
C GLU A 4 -91.04 -0.90 63.33
N GLY A 5 -90.73 -1.72 62.30
CA GLY A 5 -90.86 -1.36 60.89
C GLY A 5 -90.11 -2.28 59.90
N HIS A 6 -90.39 -3.59 59.90
CA HIS A 6 -90.16 -4.51 58.76
C HIS A 6 -91.35 -4.40 57.76
N PRO A 7 -91.38 -5.08 56.59
CA PRO A 7 -90.35 -5.49 55.62
C PRO A 7 -90.79 -5.21 54.15
N GLN A 8 -89.90 -5.35 53.15
CA GLN A 8 -90.36 -5.82 51.83
C GLN A 8 -89.27 -6.57 51.05
N MET A 9 -89.71 -7.75 50.61
CA MET A 9 -89.06 -8.78 49.80
C MET A 9 -89.05 -8.35 48.33
N SER A 10 -87.93 -8.58 47.62
CA SER A 10 -87.94 -8.77 46.17
C SER A 10 -86.81 -9.72 45.80
N ASP A 11 -87.20 -10.94 45.44
CA ASP A 11 -86.44 -11.87 44.63
C ASP A 11 -85.93 -11.19 43.35
N ALA A 12 -84.67 -11.44 42.99
CA ALA A 12 -84.19 -11.36 41.61
C ALA A 12 -82.93 -12.21 41.46
N SER A 13 -83.16 -13.49 41.22
CA SER A 13 -82.42 -14.37 40.30
C SER A 13 -81.05 -13.89 39.81
N ASP A 14 -79.99 -14.40 40.46
CA ASP A 14 -78.64 -14.49 39.91
C ASP A 14 -78.65 -15.35 38.63
N THR A 15 -78.64 -14.69 37.48
CA THR A 15 -78.28 -15.30 36.19
C THR A 15 -76.83 -14.97 35.91
N LEU A 16 -75.94 -15.87 36.34
CA LEU A 16 -74.55 -15.97 35.92
C LEU A 16 -74.49 -16.07 34.40
N THR A 17 -74.28 -14.93 33.73
CA THR A 17 -73.76 -14.90 32.37
C THR A 17 -72.24 -15.07 32.47
N PRO A 18 -71.65 -16.05 31.77
CA PRO A 18 -70.21 -16.23 31.80
C PRO A 18 -69.56 -15.04 31.10
N HIS A 19 -68.76 -14.28 31.85
CA HIS A 19 -67.79 -13.36 31.27
C HIS A 19 -66.85 -14.18 30.38
N VAL A 20 -67.14 -14.21 29.08
CA VAL A 20 -66.21 -14.66 28.05
C VAL A 20 -65.02 -13.72 28.14
N LYS A 21 -63.95 -14.19 28.78
CA LYS A 21 -62.61 -13.64 28.66
C LYS A 21 -62.27 -13.68 27.18
N THR A 22 -62.47 -12.57 26.49
CA THR A 22 -61.92 -12.37 25.15
C THR A 22 -60.42 -12.63 25.27
N ALA A 23 -59.96 -13.65 24.55
CA ALA A 23 -58.56 -14.02 24.47
C ALA A 23 -57.73 -12.75 24.19
N PRO A 24 -56.50 -12.63 24.74
CA PRO A 24 -55.64 -11.52 24.39
C PRO A 24 -55.55 -11.48 22.87
N GLU A 25 -56.08 -10.41 22.29
CA GLU A 25 -55.95 -10.14 20.88
C GLU A 25 -54.44 -10.19 20.62
N HIS A 26 -54.02 -11.22 19.89
CA HIS A 26 -52.65 -11.41 19.47
C HIS A 26 -52.41 -10.32 18.43
N ASP A 27 -52.29 -9.07 18.90
CA ASP A 27 -51.99 -7.91 18.09
C ASP A 27 -50.60 -8.18 17.52
N GLY A 28 -50.63 -8.68 16.28
CA GLY A 28 -49.54 -9.46 15.73
C GLY A 28 -48.27 -8.65 15.83
N TRP A 29 -47.20 -9.25 16.35
CA TRP A 29 -45.86 -8.64 16.36
C TRP A 29 -45.46 -8.09 14.99
N VAL A 30 -46.02 -8.71 13.94
CA VAL A 30 -45.99 -8.28 12.53
C VAL A 30 -46.57 -6.86 12.31
N LYS A 31 -47.71 -6.50 12.91
CA LYS A 31 -48.35 -5.18 12.75
C LYS A 31 -47.58 -4.06 13.46
N ARG A 32 -46.90 -4.37 14.57
CA ARG A 32 -45.99 -3.43 15.26
C ARG A 32 -44.69 -3.18 14.49
N TYR A 33 -44.21 -4.15 13.72
CA TYR A 33 -43.01 -4.01 12.89
C TYR A 33 -43.30 -3.44 11.48
N LEU A 34 -44.50 -3.66 10.94
CA LEU A 34 -44.87 -3.21 9.59
C LEU A 34 -45.76 -1.95 9.56
N GLY A 35 -46.36 -1.54 10.67
CA GLY A 35 -47.31 -0.42 10.71
C GLY A 35 -46.69 0.97 10.60
N ASP A 36 -45.38 1.10 10.83
CA ASP A 36 -44.70 2.41 10.90
C ASP A 36 -43.51 2.46 9.91
N PHE A 37 -43.77 1.99 8.68
CA PHE A 37 -42.85 2.11 7.54
C PHE A 37 -42.68 3.58 7.14
N ARG A 38 -41.94 4.34 7.94
CA ARG A 38 -41.43 5.65 7.54
C ARG A 38 -40.27 5.40 6.57
N PRO A 39 -40.40 5.69 5.27
CA PRO A 39 -39.34 5.42 4.28
C PRO A 39 -37.99 6.05 4.66
N VAL A 40 -38.03 7.15 5.42
CA VAL A 40 -36.85 7.84 5.97
C VAL A 40 -36.04 6.95 6.93
N ARG A 41 -36.69 6.14 7.78
CA ARG A 41 -35.99 5.23 8.70
C ARG A 41 -35.31 4.08 7.96
N VAL A 42 -36.00 3.50 6.97
CA VAL A 42 -35.43 2.43 6.14
C VAL A 42 -34.23 2.95 5.36
N LEU A 43 -34.35 4.14 4.76
CA LEU A 43 -33.24 4.78 4.04
C LEU A 43 -32.07 5.08 4.98
N GLY A 44 -32.34 5.63 6.18
CA GLY A 44 -31.32 5.90 7.20
C GLY A 44 -30.58 4.64 7.65
N GLY A 45 -31.31 3.54 7.88
CA GLY A 45 -30.72 2.25 8.23
C GLY A 45 -29.82 1.69 7.13
N ILE A 46 -30.25 1.78 5.86
CA ILE A 46 -29.44 1.35 4.71
C ILE A 46 -28.16 2.19 4.58
N VAL A 47 -28.27 3.51 4.71
CA VAL A 47 -27.11 4.42 4.65
C VAL A 47 -26.12 4.10 5.77
N LEU A 48 -26.61 3.87 6.99
CA LEU A 48 -25.77 3.54 8.13
C LEU A 48 -25.10 2.18 7.97
N ALA A 49 -25.84 1.17 7.50
CA ALA A 49 -25.28 -0.16 7.20
C ALA A 49 -24.19 -0.09 6.12
N LEU A 50 -24.41 0.69 5.06
CA LEU A 50 -23.43 0.91 3.99
C LEU A 50 -22.18 1.63 4.53
N LEU A 51 -22.36 2.62 5.41
CA LEU A 51 -21.26 3.33 6.04
C LEU A 51 -20.44 2.42 6.96
N VAL A 52 -21.07 1.53 7.73
CA VAL A 52 -20.40 0.49 8.52
C VAL A 52 -19.64 -0.48 7.59
N ALA A 53 -20.25 -0.93 6.50
CA ALA A 53 -19.60 -1.84 5.55
C ALA A 53 -18.38 -1.19 4.88
N LEU A 54 -18.48 0.06 4.43
CA LEU A 54 -17.38 0.80 3.82
C LEU A 54 -16.25 1.08 4.82
N SER A 55 -16.59 1.52 6.04
CA SER A 55 -15.58 1.76 7.08
C SER A 55 -14.87 0.45 7.46
N ALA A 56 -15.60 -0.66 7.61
CA ALA A 56 -15.02 -1.99 7.84
C ALA A 56 -14.10 -2.42 6.69
N ALA A 57 -14.53 -2.29 5.42
CA ALA A 57 -13.72 -2.62 4.26
C ALA A 57 -12.42 -1.77 4.21
N SER A 58 -12.52 -0.47 4.50
CA SER A 58 -11.35 0.42 4.58
C SER A 58 -10.40 0.00 5.70
N ALA A 59 -10.95 -0.34 6.88
CA ALA A 59 -10.17 -0.74 8.04
C ALA A 59 -9.43 -2.06 7.78
N VAL A 60 -10.09 -3.04 7.16
CA VAL A 60 -9.45 -4.30 6.74
C VAL A 60 -8.33 -4.05 5.73
N THR A 61 -8.54 -3.12 4.78
CA THR A 61 -7.53 -2.76 3.78
C THR A 61 -6.28 -2.16 4.43
N PHE A 62 -6.45 -1.13 5.27
CA PHE A 62 -5.32 -0.51 5.97
C PHE A 62 -4.65 -1.48 6.95
N PHE A 63 -5.42 -2.35 7.60
CA PHE A 63 -4.89 -3.33 8.53
C PHE A 63 -4.03 -4.38 7.83
N SER A 64 -4.51 -4.91 6.70
CA SER A 64 -3.75 -5.83 5.85
C SER A 64 -2.44 -5.20 5.37
N ALA A 65 -2.51 -3.95 4.88
CA ALA A 65 -1.32 -3.19 4.48
C ALA A 65 -0.34 -2.97 5.64
N ALA A 66 -0.82 -2.59 6.82
CA ALA A 66 0.02 -2.40 8.00
C ALA A 66 0.72 -3.70 8.46
N GLN A 67 0.00 -4.82 8.45
CA GLN A 67 0.59 -6.12 8.76
C GLN A 67 1.66 -6.51 7.76
N PHE A 68 1.38 -6.32 6.47
CA PHE A 68 2.33 -6.62 5.41
C PHE A 68 3.61 -5.80 5.56
N GLN A 69 3.49 -4.50 5.84
CA GLN A 69 4.64 -3.63 6.11
C GLN A 69 5.42 -4.04 7.37
N SER A 70 4.74 -4.48 8.43
CA SER A 70 5.39 -4.99 9.64
C SER A 70 6.25 -6.21 9.33
N ARG A 71 5.74 -7.17 8.53
CA ARG A 71 6.50 -8.36 8.12
C ARG A 71 7.71 -8.01 7.25
N ILE A 72 7.58 -7.01 6.38
CA ILE A 72 8.70 -6.53 5.56
C ILE A 72 9.77 -5.88 6.44
N ALA A 73 9.39 -5.08 7.43
CA ALA A 73 10.32 -4.40 8.31
C ALA A 73 11.16 -5.36 9.17
N GLU A 74 10.64 -6.57 9.45
CA GLU A 74 11.39 -7.64 10.13
C GLU A 74 12.51 -8.23 9.26
N LEU A 75 12.41 -8.09 7.93
CA LEU A 75 13.50 -8.49 7.04
C LEU A 75 14.57 -7.42 7.04
N SER A 76 15.79 -7.82 7.37
CA SER A 76 16.98 -6.98 7.17
C SER A 76 17.87 -7.58 6.10
N LEU A 77 18.33 -6.72 5.21
CA LEU A 77 19.23 -7.05 4.11
C LEU A 77 20.52 -6.27 4.35
N ASN A 78 21.61 -6.99 4.63
CA ASN A 78 22.91 -6.43 5.01
C ASN A 78 22.83 -5.50 6.25
N GLY A 79 22.03 -5.88 7.24
CA GLY A 79 21.84 -5.11 8.48
C GLY A 79 20.97 -3.86 8.35
N ALA A 80 20.47 -3.54 7.15
CA ALA A 80 19.49 -2.48 6.94
C ALA A 80 18.08 -3.09 6.83
N PRO A 81 17.06 -2.53 7.54
CA PRO A 81 15.69 -2.99 7.40
C PRO A 81 15.18 -2.77 5.97
N LEU A 82 14.45 -3.73 5.45
CA LEU A 82 13.88 -3.68 4.12
C LEU A 82 12.71 -2.68 4.12
N THR A 83 12.68 -1.78 3.14
CA THR A 83 11.55 -0.87 2.95
C THR A 83 10.63 -1.42 1.87
N ILE A 84 9.33 -1.10 1.95
CA ILE A 84 8.34 -1.51 0.95
C ILE A 84 8.76 -1.09 -0.46
N TRP A 85 9.29 0.12 -0.62
CA TRP A 85 9.77 0.64 -1.90
C TRP A 85 10.89 -0.21 -2.50
N ARG A 86 11.77 -0.75 -1.64
CA ARG A 86 12.85 -1.63 -2.08
C ARG A 86 12.32 -3.01 -2.48
N VAL A 87 11.32 -3.52 -1.76
CA VAL A 87 10.60 -4.76 -2.16
C VAL A 87 9.89 -4.58 -3.49
N ASP A 88 9.25 -3.43 -3.72
CA ASP A 88 8.55 -3.14 -4.96
C ASP A 88 9.53 -3.01 -6.15
N GLN A 89 10.67 -2.35 -5.95
CA GLN A 89 11.74 -2.32 -6.94
C GLN A 89 12.26 -3.72 -7.25
N PHE A 90 12.47 -4.56 -6.23
CA PHE A 90 12.81 -5.97 -6.44
C PHE A 90 11.72 -6.69 -7.22
N ARG A 91 10.44 -6.44 -6.95
CA ARG A 91 9.34 -7.05 -7.70
C ARG A 91 9.44 -6.72 -9.19
N GLU A 92 9.68 -5.47 -9.54
CA GLU A 92 9.80 -5.04 -10.94
C GLU A 92 11.03 -5.68 -11.62
N ASP A 93 12.18 -5.68 -10.94
CA ASP A 93 13.41 -6.28 -11.42
C ASP A 93 13.24 -7.80 -11.62
N PHE A 94 12.63 -8.48 -10.64
CA PHE A 94 12.36 -9.92 -10.67
C PHE A 94 11.32 -10.32 -11.71
N LYS A 95 10.31 -9.48 -11.97
CA LYS A 95 9.26 -9.80 -12.94
C LYS A 95 9.85 -10.05 -14.33
N ASN A 96 10.85 -9.28 -14.72
CA ASN A 96 11.49 -9.37 -16.03
C ASN A 96 12.69 -10.32 -16.05
N TRP A 97 13.21 -10.69 -14.89
CA TRP A 97 14.46 -11.44 -14.76
C TRP A 97 14.41 -12.85 -15.36
N PRO A 98 13.37 -13.69 -15.10
CA PRO A 98 13.26 -15.01 -15.70
C PRO A 98 13.21 -14.96 -17.23
N GLU A 99 12.50 -13.98 -17.80
CA GLU A 99 12.42 -13.83 -19.24
C GLU A 99 13.75 -13.34 -19.83
N ALA A 100 14.43 -12.41 -19.17
CA ALA A 100 15.76 -11.95 -19.58
C ALA A 100 16.79 -13.09 -19.54
N ILE A 101 16.82 -13.89 -18.47
CA ILE A 101 17.70 -15.06 -18.34
C ILE A 101 17.34 -16.12 -19.39
N ARG A 102 16.05 -16.35 -19.64
CA ARG A 102 15.59 -17.29 -20.68
C ARG A 102 16.07 -16.84 -22.06
N LYS A 103 15.86 -15.57 -22.44
CA LYS A 103 16.33 -15.00 -23.71
C LYS A 103 17.86 -15.08 -23.85
N LEU A 104 18.62 -14.78 -22.79
CA LEU A 104 20.07 -14.96 -22.76
C LEU A 104 20.47 -16.42 -22.97
N ARG A 105 19.80 -17.37 -22.32
CA ARG A 105 20.07 -18.80 -22.45
C ARG A 105 19.77 -19.32 -23.86
N GLU A 106 18.63 -18.93 -24.42
CA GLU A 106 18.24 -19.26 -25.79
C GLU A 106 19.22 -18.66 -26.81
N GLY A 107 19.62 -17.40 -26.63
CA GLY A 107 20.63 -16.72 -27.46
C GLY A 107 21.98 -17.43 -27.43
N ILE A 108 22.51 -17.74 -26.24
CA ILE A 108 23.79 -18.47 -26.10
C ILE A 108 23.70 -19.86 -26.74
N ALA A 109 22.59 -20.57 -26.57
CA ALA A 109 22.40 -21.89 -27.17
C ALA A 109 22.40 -21.81 -28.71
N GLN A 110 21.69 -20.83 -29.28
CA GLN A 110 21.65 -20.61 -30.73
C GLN A 110 23.03 -20.21 -31.26
N ASP A 111 23.75 -19.33 -30.56
CA ASP A 111 25.09 -18.90 -30.95
C ASP A 111 26.09 -20.06 -30.92
N ARG A 112 25.98 -20.99 -29.97
CA ARG A 112 26.78 -22.21 -29.94
C ARG A 112 26.49 -23.14 -31.12
N ILE A 113 25.23 -23.28 -31.52
CA ILE A 113 24.84 -24.07 -32.70
C ILE A 113 25.43 -23.43 -33.96
N ASN A 114 25.31 -22.11 -34.11
CA ASN A 114 25.87 -21.36 -35.22
C ASN A 114 27.40 -21.48 -35.26
N LEU A 115 28.07 -21.37 -34.11
CA LEU A 115 29.52 -21.54 -33.99
C LEU A 115 29.96 -22.95 -34.41
N ALA A 116 29.24 -23.99 -33.98
CA ALA A 116 29.55 -25.37 -34.35
C ALA A 116 29.43 -25.58 -35.87
N LYS A 117 28.39 -25.00 -36.50
CA LYS A 117 28.20 -25.01 -37.95
C LYS A 117 29.33 -24.28 -38.69
N ASP A 118 29.73 -23.10 -38.21
CA ASP A 118 30.82 -22.33 -38.79
C ASP A 118 32.16 -23.07 -38.68
N ARG A 119 32.43 -23.71 -37.53
CA ARG A 119 33.62 -24.57 -37.34
C ARG A 119 33.60 -25.74 -38.30
N GLN A 120 32.47 -26.42 -38.47
CA GLN A 120 32.35 -27.53 -39.42
C GLN A 120 32.60 -27.07 -40.86
N ASN A 121 32.00 -25.96 -41.27
CA ASN A 121 32.23 -25.38 -42.60
C ASN A 121 33.70 -24.99 -42.81
N ASN A 122 34.34 -24.40 -41.79
CA ASN A 122 35.75 -24.03 -41.88
C ASN A 122 36.68 -25.25 -41.95
N LEU A 123 36.35 -26.34 -41.25
CA LEU A 123 37.09 -27.60 -41.35
C LEU A 123 37.01 -28.21 -42.75
N VAL A 124 35.83 -28.16 -43.38
CA VAL A 124 35.65 -28.62 -44.77
C VAL A 124 36.49 -27.77 -45.73
N LEU A 125 36.43 -26.44 -45.62
CA LEU A 125 37.23 -25.53 -46.44
C LEU A 125 38.74 -25.71 -46.22
N ALA A 126 39.18 -25.93 -44.97
CA ALA A 126 40.59 -26.20 -44.65
C ALA A 126 41.07 -27.53 -45.25
N ALA A 127 40.23 -28.57 -45.19
CA ALA A 127 40.53 -29.87 -45.81
C ALA A 127 40.60 -29.75 -47.34
N GLU A 128 39.70 -28.99 -47.97
CA GLU A 128 39.72 -28.68 -49.40
C GLU A 128 40.98 -27.90 -49.79
N GLN A 129 41.34 -26.88 -49.00
CA GLN A 129 42.55 -26.09 -49.20
C GLN A 129 43.82 -26.96 -49.11
N LEU A 130 43.90 -27.85 -48.14
CA LEU A 130 45.01 -28.78 -47.97
C LEU A 130 45.10 -29.79 -49.14
N SER A 131 43.96 -30.33 -49.56
CA SER A 131 43.86 -31.24 -50.72
C SER A 131 44.35 -30.57 -52.00
N GLU A 132 43.86 -29.36 -52.29
CA GLU A 132 44.26 -28.59 -53.46
C GLU A 132 45.73 -28.15 -53.38
N ALA A 133 46.24 -27.79 -52.21
CA ALA A 133 47.65 -27.45 -52.03
C ALA A 133 48.55 -28.68 -52.28
N THR A 134 48.12 -29.86 -51.85
CA THR A 134 48.85 -31.12 -52.06
C THR A 134 48.87 -31.50 -53.54
N ARG A 135 47.72 -31.41 -54.22
CA ARG A 135 47.60 -31.64 -55.66
C ARG A 135 48.47 -30.67 -56.46
N LEU A 136 48.41 -29.39 -56.14
CA LEU A 136 49.21 -28.37 -56.79
C LEU A 136 50.72 -28.61 -56.58
N ALA A 137 51.14 -29.00 -55.38
CA ALA A 137 52.54 -29.36 -55.12
C ALA A 137 53.01 -30.52 -56.01
N GLU A 138 52.16 -31.54 -56.19
CA GLU A 138 52.46 -32.70 -57.03
C GLU A 138 52.51 -32.34 -58.51
N ASP A 139 51.55 -31.55 -59.00
CA ASP A 139 51.52 -31.04 -60.38
C ASP A 139 52.79 -30.22 -60.69
N VAL A 140 53.20 -29.34 -59.78
CA VAL A 140 54.40 -28.50 -59.95
C VAL A 140 55.67 -29.35 -59.93
N ARG A 141 55.77 -30.36 -59.06
CA ARG A 141 56.88 -31.32 -59.09
C ARG A 141 56.94 -32.10 -60.40
N SER A 142 55.79 -32.57 -60.88
CA SER A 142 55.69 -33.27 -62.17
C SER A 142 56.14 -32.38 -63.33
N LEU A 143 55.69 -31.11 -63.37
CA LEU A 143 56.13 -30.18 -64.40
C LEU A 143 57.62 -29.88 -64.31
N LYS A 144 58.15 -29.67 -63.09
CA LYS A 144 59.60 -29.49 -62.87
C LYS A 144 60.38 -30.67 -63.43
N GLN A 145 59.98 -31.90 -63.12
CA GLN A 145 60.61 -33.11 -63.64
C GLN A 145 60.57 -33.17 -65.17
N LYS A 146 59.41 -32.93 -65.80
CA LYS A 146 59.27 -32.89 -67.26
C LYS A 146 60.17 -31.82 -67.91
N ALA A 147 60.17 -30.60 -67.35
CA ALA A 147 60.98 -29.49 -67.85
C ALA A 147 62.48 -29.78 -67.70
N THR A 148 62.91 -30.35 -66.56
CA THR A 148 64.32 -30.75 -66.37
C THR A 148 64.74 -31.89 -67.29
N ALA A 149 63.89 -32.87 -67.57
CA ALA A 149 64.17 -33.94 -68.53
C ALA A 149 64.31 -33.40 -69.96
N ALA A 150 63.42 -32.50 -70.38
CA ALA A 150 63.49 -31.83 -71.67
C ALA A 150 64.75 -30.94 -71.80
N SER A 151 65.11 -30.22 -70.73
CA SER A 151 66.35 -29.41 -70.70
C SER A 151 67.62 -30.26 -70.63
N GLY A 152 67.58 -31.43 -69.98
CA GLY A 152 68.72 -32.34 -69.81
C GLY A 152 69.11 -33.06 -71.09
N GLN A 153 68.19 -33.21 -72.04
CA GLN A 153 68.51 -33.61 -73.42
C GLN A 153 69.43 -32.59 -74.14
N LEU A 154 69.61 -31.36 -73.59
CA LEU A 154 70.52 -30.34 -74.10
C LEU A 154 71.79 -30.11 -73.24
N ALA A 155 71.85 -30.61 -71.99
CA ALA A 155 72.99 -30.38 -71.11
C ALA A 155 73.20 -31.57 -70.16
N SER A 156 73.96 -32.56 -70.62
CA SER A 156 74.70 -33.43 -69.71
C SER A 156 75.76 -32.56 -69.00
N ILE A 157 75.91 -32.76 -67.68
CA ILE A 157 76.95 -32.25 -66.76
C ILE A 157 76.40 -31.31 -65.66
N SER A 158 76.62 -31.74 -64.42
CA SER A 158 76.49 -31.04 -63.12
C SER A 158 75.15 -31.17 -62.37
N ALA A 159 74.89 -32.37 -61.87
CA ALA A 159 73.94 -32.63 -60.80
C ALA A 159 74.63 -32.50 -59.44
N THR A 160 74.25 -31.49 -58.65
CA THR A 160 74.41 -31.52 -57.18
C THR A 160 73.02 -31.31 -56.61
N SER A 161 72.39 -32.42 -56.19
CA SER A 161 71.03 -32.47 -55.66
C SER A 161 71.00 -31.97 -54.20
N ALA A 162 70.43 -30.79 -53.98
CA ALA A 162 70.01 -30.36 -52.65
C ALA A 162 68.75 -31.12 -52.23
N PRO A 163 68.59 -31.49 -50.94
CA PRO A 163 67.50 -32.33 -50.47
C PRO A 163 66.14 -31.64 -50.62
N GLU A 164 65.19 -32.31 -51.28
CA GLU A 164 63.86 -31.85 -51.72
C GLU A 164 62.81 -31.65 -50.61
N ASN A 165 63.16 -31.78 -49.34
CA ASN A 165 62.15 -32.15 -48.33
C ASN A 165 61.31 -31.02 -47.72
N SER A 166 61.37 -29.76 -48.18
CA SER A 166 60.49 -28.71 -47.62
C SER A 166 60.26 -27.46 -48.47
N SER A 167 60.52 -27.49 -49.78
CA SER A 167 60.25 -26.30 -50.61
C SER A 167 58.75 -26.02 -50.66
N SER A 168 58.36 -24.79 -50.32
CA SER A 168 56.96 -24.37 -50.41
C SER A 168 56.48 -24.41 -51.87
N VAL A 169 55.17 -24.49 -52.09
CA VAL A 169 54.61 -24.51 -53.45
C VAL A 169 55.00 -23.26 -54.23
N SER A 170 55.12 -22.09 -53.58
CA SER A 170 55.61 -20.88 -54.24
C SER A 170 57.07 -21.03 -54.69
N ASP A 171 57.93 -21.59 -53.85
CA ASP A 171 59.34 -21.78 -54.19
C ASP A 171 59.49 -22.73 -55.37
N LEU A 172 58.69 -23.81 -55.40
CA LEU A 172 58.65 -24.74 -56.52
C LEU A 172 58.16 -24.05 -57.80
N LEU A 173 57.11 -23.22 -57.71
CA LEU A 173 56.57 -22.47 -58.84
C LEU A 173 57.62 -21.51 -59.42
N THR A 174 58.32 -20.77 -58.56
CA THR A 174 59.38 -19.84 -58.94
C THR A 174 60.56 -20.56 -59.59
N GLN A 175 60.94 -21.74 -59.09
CA GLN A 175 61.98 -22.57 -59.71
C GLN A 175 61.57 -23.05 -61.11
N VAL A 176 60.32 -23.49 -61.28
CA VAL A 176 59.81 -23.91 -62.60
C VAL A 176 59.73 -22.73 -63.56
N GLU A 177 59.30 -21.56 -63.10
CA GLU A 177 59.28 -20.33 -63.90
C GLU A 177 60.68 -19.94 -64.39
N LEU A 178 61.69 -20.05 -63.53
CA LEU A 178 63.07 -19.77 -63.87
C LEU A 178 63.65 -20.78 -64.86
N LEU A 179 63.22 -22.05 -64.80
CA LEU A 179 63.59 -23.08 -65.79
C LEU A 179 62.90 -22.84 -67.15
N LEU A 180 61.64 -22.38 -67.13
CA LEU A 180 60.83 -22.12 -68.31
C LEU A 180 61.07 -20.74 -68.94
N SER A 181 62.04 -19.96 -68.45
CA SER A 181 62.41 -18.67 -69.05
C SER A 181 63.10 -18.82 -70.41
N ARG A 182 63.35 -20.05 -70.88
CA ARG A 182 63.84 -20.33 -72.23
C ARG A 182 62.66 -20.45 -73.20
N ASP A 183 62.73 -19.75 -74.34
CA ASP A 183 61.65 -19.63 -75.33
C ASP A 183 61.09 -20.97 -75.85
N ASP A 184 61.94 -21.99 -75.95
CA ASP A 184 61.58 -23.33 -76.43
C ASP A 184 60.72 -24.09 -75.41
N LEU A 185 61.17 -24.14 -74.16
CA LEU A 185 60.43 -24.76 -73.06
C LEU A 185 59.15 -23.99 -72.73
N GLN A 186 59.18 -22.66 -72.85
CA GLN A 186 57.98 -21.83 -72.65
C GLN A 186 56.88 -22.14 -73.66
N LYS A 187 57.24 -22.38 -74.94
CA LYS A 187 56.26 -22.80 -75.96
C LYS A 187 55.66 -24.17 -75.66
N GLN A 188 56.44 -25.08 -75.08
CA GLN A 188 55.99 -26.45 -74.80
C GLN A 188 55.16 -26.56 -73.52
N PHE A 189 55.55 -25.85 -72.46
CA PHE A 189 54.98 -26.01 -71.11
C PHE A 189 54.28 -24.75 -70.55
N GLY A 190 54.26 -23.65 -71.30
CA GLY A 190 53.74 -22.36 -70.82
C GLY A 190 52.25 -22.39 -70.45
N SER A 191 51.43 -23.19 -71.14
CA SER A 191 50.01 -23.36 -70.83
C SER A 191 49.79 -24.12 -69.51
N GLU A 192 50.58 -25.18 -69.25
CA GLU A 192 50.56 -25.93 -67.99
C GLU A 192 51.01 -25.03 -66.82
N LEU A 193 52.08 -24.24 -67.00
CA LEU A 193 52.53 -23.26 -66.01
C LEU A 193 51.44 -22.22 -65.71
N ALA A 194 50.78 -21.67 -66.73
CA ALA A 194 49.71 -20.71 -66.55
C ALA A 194 48.51 -21.31 -65.78
N ALA A 195 48.15 -22.56 -66.08
CA ALA A 195 47.10 -23.28 -65.35
C ALA A 195 47.48 -23.50 -63.87
N MET A 196 48.73 -23.87 -63.58
CA MET A 196 49.21 -24.02 -62.20
C MET A 196 49.29 -22.70 -61.45
N ARG A 197 49.68 -21.59 -62.10
CA ARG A 197 49.61 -20.26 -61.50
C ARG A 197 48.20 -19.89 -61.10
N LYS A 198 47.24 -20.15 -61.99
CA LYS A 198 45.83 -19.87 -61.71
C LYS A 198 45.37 -20.65 -60.47
N ARG A 199 45.64 -21.96 -60.42
CA ARG A 199 45.32 -22.81 -59.25
C ARG A 199 46.04 -22.36 -57.98
N TYR A 200 47.28 -21.90 -58.10
CA TYR A 200 48.03 -21.34 -56.96
C TYR A 200 47.33 -20.11 -56.40
N ILE A 201 46.93 -19.16 -57.26
CA ILE A 201 46.19 -17.96 -56.84
C ILE A 201 44.85 -18.36 -56.18
N GLU A 202 44.09 -19.27 -56.81
CA GLU A 202 42.84 -19.80 -56.24
C GLU A 202 43.05 -20.46 -54.86
N ASN A 203 44.15 -21.21 -54.66
CA ASN A 203 44.49 -21.81 -53.37
C ASN A 203 44.88 -20.77 -52.31
N VAL A 204 45.60 -19.72 -52.70
CA VAL A 204 45.96 -18.60 -51.82
C VAL A 204 44.71 -17.84 -51.36
N GLU A 205 43.76 -17.58 -52.26
CA GLU A 205 42.47 -16.96 -51.92
C GLU A 205 41.64 -17.84 -50.98
N LEU A 206 41.64 -19.17 -51.23
CA LEU A 206 40.96 -20.14 -50.35
C LEU A 206 41.58 -20.15 -48.95
N ARG A 207 42.92 -20.11 -48.87
CA ARG A 207 43.63 -20.00 -47.59
C ARG A 207 43.28 -18.71 -46.84
N ALA A 208 43.26 -17.57 -47.53
CA ALA A 208 42.85 -16.29 -46.93
C ALA A 208 41.40 -16.34 -46.40
N THR A 209 40.52 -17.06 -47.10
CA THR A 209 39.13 -17.29 -46.66
C THR A 209 39.07 -18.15 -45.39
N VAL A 210 39.86 -19.22 -45.30
CA VAL A 210 39.97 -20.07 -44.11
C VAL A 210 40.49 -19.28 -42.92
N GLU A 211 41.55 -18.48 -43.10
CA GLU A 211 42.12 -17.64 -42.03
C GLU A 211 41.12 -16.56 -41.55
N THR A 212 40.38 -15.95 -42.49
CA THR A 212 39.32 -14.97 -42.16
C THR A 212 38.19 -15.62 -41.37
N ASN A 213 37.78 -16.84 -41.75
CA ASN A 213 36.74 -17.57 -41.04
C ASN A 213 37.20 -18.04 -39.66
N GLU A 214 38.46 -18.44 -39.51
CA GLU A 214 39.04 -18.76 -38.20
C GLU A 214 39.03 -17.54 -37.26
N ALA A 215 39.38 -16.36 -37.78
CA ALA A 215 39.31 -15.11 -37.02
C ALA A 215 37.86 -14.78 -36.59
N LYS A 216 36.88 -14.98 -37.48
CA LYS A 216 35.45 -14.82 -37.14
C LYS A 216 34.99 -15.81 -36.07
N ILE A 217 35.43 -17.07 -36.14
CA ILE A 217 35.13 -18.10 -35.13
C ILE A 217 35.69 -17.68 -33.76
N LYS A 218 36.96 -17.25 -33.68
CA LYS A 218 37.57 -16.74 -32.44
C LYS A 218 36.83 -15.52 -31.89
N GLY A 219 36.40 -14.60 -32.76
CA GLY A 219 35.58 -13.45 -32.35
C GLY A 219 34.20 -13.84 -31.81
N LYS A 220 33.55 -14.86 -32.36
CA LYS A 220 32.29 -15.39 -31.83
C LYS A 220 32.49 -16.11 -30.50
N GLU A 221 33.60 -16.83 -30.32
CA GLU A 221 33.94 -17.48 -29.05
C GLU A 221 34.14 -16.47 -27.92
N SER A 222 34.88 -15.39 -28.16
CA SER A 222 35.05 -14.32 -27.17
C SER A 222 33.74 -13.61 -26.86
N TRP A 223 32.88 -13.38 -27.86
CA TRP A 223 31.53 -12.85 -27.66
C TRP A 223 30.68 -13.77 -26.76
N ILE A 224 30.64 -15.07 -27.04
CA ILE A 224 29.92 -16.05 -26.20
C ILE A 224 30.47 -16.05 -24.77
N ALA A 225 31.79 -16.00 -24.59
CA ALA A 225 32.41 -15.93 -23.28
C ALA A 225 31.97 -14.67 -22.50
N SER A 226 31.93 -13.50 -23.17
CA SER A 226 31.44 -12.26 -22.56
C SER A 226 29.97 -12.31 -22.16
N LEU A 227 29.12 -13.01 -22.93
CA LEU A 227 27.71 -13.23 -22.55
C LEU A 227 27.58 -14.19 -21.36
N GLN A 228 28.47 -15.17 -21.24
CA GLN A 228 28.52 -16.05 -20.07
C GLN A 228 28.98 -15.30 -18.82
N GLU A 229 29.98 -14.42 -18.95
CA GLU A 229 30.43 -13.53 -17.89
C GLU A 229 29.31 -12.59 -17.46
N GLN A 230 28.61 -11.93 -18.40
CA GLN A 230 27.46 -11.08 -18.09
C GLN A 230 26.34 -11.85 -17.35
N ARG A 231 26.12 -13.11 -17.71
CA ARG A 231 25.17 -13.97 -17.00
C ARG A 231 25.66 -14.24 -15.57
N GLN A 232 26.92 -14.61 -15.40
CA GLN A 232 27.51 -14.83 -14.07
C GLN A 232 27.47 -13.57 -13.23
N ASP A 233 27.75 -12.40 -13.80
CA ASP A 233 27.64 -11.11 -13.12
C ASP A 233 26.22 -10.81 -12.68
N ARG A 234 25.21 -11.14 -13.49
CA ARG A 234 23.80 -10.99 -13.09
C ARG A 234 23.44 -11.97 -11.98
N GLU A 235 23.82 -13.23 -12.11
CA GLU A 235 23.61 -14.25 -11.07
C GLU A 235 24.33 -13.85 -9.76
N GLN A 236 25.55 -13.33 -9.83
CA GLN A 236 26.30 -12.81 -8.70
C GLN A 236 25.76 -11.48 -8.16
N ALA A 237 25.24 -10.59 -9.00
CA ALA A 237 24.61 -9.35 -8.57
C ALA A 237 23.32 -9.66 -7.80
N ALA A 238 22.53 -10.64 -8.27
CA ALA A 238 21.44 -11.19 -7.49
C ALA A 238 21.97 -11.82 -6.20
N ALA A 239 22.98 -12.69 -6.26
CA ALA A 239 23.56 -13.29 -5.05
C ALA A 239 24.06 -12.22 -4.05
N LYS A 240 24.73 -11.15 -4.51
CA LYS A 240 25.18 -10.02 -3.68
C LYS A 240 24.02 -9.18 -3.14
N LEU A 241 22.99 -8.95 -3.94
CA LEU A 241 21.76 -8.29 -3.49
C LEU A 241 21.04 -9.11 -2.43
N PHE A 242 21.16 -10.43 -2.47
CA PHE A 242 20.62 -11.36 -1.48
C PHE A 242 21.65 -11.85 -0.46
N GLY A 243 22.84 -11.26 -0.47
CA GLY A 243 24.01 -11.64 0.31
C GLY A 243 24.59 -13.00 -0.09
N ASP A 244 25.75 -13.03 -0.76
CA ASP A 244 26.69 -14.13 -0.52
C ASP A 244 28.14 -13.81 -0.89
N SER A 245 29.03 -14.14 0.05
CA SER A 245 30.38 -14.69 -0.20
C SER A 245 31.13 -15.02 1.09
N ASN A 246 30.66 -14.62 2.29
CA ASN A 246 31.33 -15.01 3.54
C ASN A 246 30.42 -15.19 4.78
N SER A 247 29.09 -15.08 4.67
CA SER A 247 28.22 -15.30 5.84
C SER A 247 26.82 -15.70 5.41
N THR A 248 26.51 -17.00 5.48
CA THR A 248 25.22 -17.56 5.91
C THR A 248 23.96 -16.68 5.72
N THR A 249 23.70 -16.13 4.54
CA THR A 249 22.37 -15.58 4.24
C THR A 249 21.54 -16.81 3.87
N ALA A 250 20.82 -17.34 4.86
CA ALA A 250 20.14 -18.62 4.75
C ALA A 250 19.24 -18.63 3.50
N PRO A 251 19.18 -19.73 2.73
CA PRO A 251 18.23 -19.89 1.62
C PRO A 251 16.79 -19.53 2.01
N GLU A 252 16.47 -19.63 3.31
CA GLU A 252 15.22 -19.16 3.92
C GLU A 252 14.90 -17.67 3.68
N LEU A 253 15.90 -16.77 3.66
CA LEU A 253 15.66 -15.33 3.48
C LEU A 253 15.27 -15.00 2.03
N VAL A 254 15.91 -15.67 1.07
CA VAL A 254 15.54 -15.58 -0.35
C VAL A 254 14.12 -16.10 -0.56
N GLU A 255 13.81 -17.26 0.02
CA GLU A 255 12.46 -17.84 -0.04
C GLU A 255 11.41 -16.90 0.58
N ARG A 256 11.71 -16.28 1.73
CA ARG A 256 10.84 -15.27 2.35
C ARG A 256 10.62 -14.05 1.46
N ILE A 257 11.67 -13.51 0.83
CA ILE A 257 11.54 -12.35 -0.08
C ILE A 257 10.71 -12.73 -1.31
N VAL A 258 10.95 -13.90 -1.90
CA VAL A 258 10.16 -14.40 -3.03
C VAL A 258 8.70 -14.57 -2.64
N ASN A 259 8.42 -15.15 -1.47
CA ASN A 259 7.07 -15.31 -0.95
C ASN A 259 6.38 -13.96 -0.71
N ILE A 260 7.07 -12.98 -0.10
CA ILE A 260 6.55 -11.62 0.10
C ILE A 260 6.31 -10.91 -1.24
N THR A 261 7.18 -11.12 -2.22
CA THR A 261 7.03 -10.53 -3.56
C THR A 261 5.82 -11.13 -4.28
N ALA A 262 5.61 -12.44 -4.13
CA ALA A 262 4.43 -13.14 -4.63
C ALA A 262 3.15 -12.67 -3.90
N GLU A 263 3.21 -12.51 -2.57
CA GLU A 263 2.12 -11.96 -1.75
C GLU A 263 1.79 -10.53 -2.21
N LEU A 264 2.79 -9.66 -2.43
CA LEU A 264 2.61 -8.30 -2.96
C LEU A 264 1.97 -8.31 -4.36
N SER A 265 2.39 -9.24 -5.21
CA SER A 265 1.78 -9.43 -6.52
C SER A 265 0.32 -9.91 -6.40
N SER A 266 0.00 -10.75 -5.43
CA SER A 266 -1.38 -11.18 -5.17
C SER A 266 -2.24 -10.03 -4.61
N LEU A 267 -1.67 -9.15 -3.80
CA LEU A 267 -2.38 -7.95 -3.29
C LEU A 267 -2.79 -6.99 -4.42
N SER A 268 -2.10 -7.02 -5.56
CA SER A 268 -2.47 -6.21 -6.73
C SER A 268 -3.79 -6.64 -7.37
N SER A 269 -4.23 -7.89 -7.20
CA SER A 269 -5.52 -8.37 -7.73
C SER A 269 -6.67 -8.18 -6.72
N VAL A 270 -6.34 -8.09 -5.44
CA VAL A 270 -7.31 -7.92 -4.34
C VAL A 270 -7.87 -6.50 -4.35
N TRP A 271 -9.21 -6.37 -4.41
CA TRP A 271 -9.93 -5.08 -4.45
C TRP A 271 -9.45 -4.12 -5.56
N GLY A 272 -9.12 -4.67 -6.74
CA GLY A 272 -8.65 -3.86 -7.88
C GLY A 272 -7.31 -3.16 -7.64
N GLY A 273 -6.48 -3.67 -6.72
CA GLY A 273 -5.16 -3.09 -6.41
C GLY A 273 -5.19 -1.98 -5.36
N ALA A 274 -6.33 -1.74 -4.71
CA ALA A 274 -6.43 -0.76 -3.63
C ALA A 274 -5.49 -1.11 -2.46
N VAL A 275 -5.44 -2.40 -2.06
CA VAL A 275 -4.57 -2.85 -0.97
C VAL A 275 -3.10 -2.67 -1.34
N TYR A 276 -2.72 -3.00 -2.58
CA TYR A 276 -1.37 -2.76 -3.09
C TYR A 276 -0.99 -1.28 -3.04
N THR A 277 -1.87 -0.39 -3.52
CA THR A 277 -1.63 1.06 -3.53
C THR A 277 -1.42 1.62 -2.12
N VAL A 278 -2.24 1.17 -1.16
CA VAL A 278 -2.13 1.55 0.25
C VAL A 278 -0.87 0.97 0.88
N ALA A 279 -0.51 -0.28 0.55
CA ALA A 279 0.69 -0.92 1.07
C ALA A 279 1.98 -0.20 0.65
N LEU A 280 1.99 0.52 -0.47
CA LEU A 280 3.11 1.36 -0.87
C LEU A 280 3.26 2.65 -0.05
N TRP A 281 2.24 3.08 0.69
CA TRP A 281 2.33 4.31 1.48
C TRP A 281 3.35 4.18 2.61
N THR A 282 3.85 5.30 3.13
CA THR A 282 4.72 5.28 4.32
C THR A 282 3.97 4.68 5.51
N ASN A 283 4.67 3.89 6.34
CA ASN A 283 4.07 3.19 7.50
C ASN A 283 3.25 4.12 8.41
N ASP A 284 3.76 5.32 8.69
CA ASP A 284 3.04 6.31 9.50
C ASP A 284 1.66 6.69 8.91
N MET A 285 1.56 6.81 7.58
CA MET A 285 0.32 7.15 6.87
C MET A 285 -0.66 5.97 6.87
N VAL A 286 -0.17 4.74 6.71
CA VAL A 286 -1.00 3.54 6.79
C VAL A 286 -1.56 3.38 8.20
N VAL A 287 -0.72 3.55 9.23
CA VAL A 287 -1.13 3.46 10.64
C VAL A 287 -2.13 4.57 10.99
N LEU A 288 -1.88 5.81 10.56
CA LEU A 288 -2.81 6.92 10.79
C LEU A 288 -4.15 6.70 10.08
N SER A 289 -4.14 6.20 8.85
CA SER A 289 -5.37 5.91 8.10
C SER A 289 -6.14 4.75 8.73
N LEU A 290 -5.45 3.69 9.14
CA LEU A 290 -6.01 2.58 9.91
C LEU A 290 -6.71 3.09 11.17
N LEU A 291 -6.03 3.96 11.93
CA LEU A 291 -6.53 4.54 13.16
C LEU A 291 -7.82 5.32 12.94
N ILE A 292 -7.85 6.18 11.92
CA ILE A 292 -9.03 6.97 11.55
C ILE A 292 -10.16 6.03 11.13
N SER A 293 -9.93 5.07 10.23
CA SER A 293 -10.93 4.11 9.78
C SER A 293 -11.52 3.30 10.93
N MET A 294 -10.69 2.84 11.87
CA MET A 294 -11.12 2.09 13.06
C MET A 294 -11.89 2.96 14.05
N GLY A 295 -11.51 4.23 14.23
CA GLY A 295 -12.24 5.20 15.06
C GLY A 295 -13.62 5.53 14.47
N VAL A 296 -13.68 5.75 13.15
CA VAL A 296 -14.94 5.93 12.41
C VAL A 296 -15.81 4.68 12.51
N LEU A 297 -15.24 3.49 12.34
CA LEU A 297 -15.96 2.23 12.48
C LEU A 297 -16.54 2.05 13.88
N GLY A 298 -15.77 2.34 14.94
CA GLY A 298 -16.25 2.30 16.32
C GLY A 298 -17.43 3.24 16.56
N SER A 299 -17.35 4.48 16.04
CA SER A 299 -18.47 5.43 16.12
C SER A 299 -19.68 5.00 15.29
N ALA A 300 -19.47 4.45 14.09
CA ALA A 300 -20.52 3.92 13.24
C ALA A 300 -21.26 2.74 13.89
N LEU A 301 -20.53 1.87 14.62
CA LEU A 301 -21.12 0.78 15.39
C LEU A 301 -21.93 1.29 16.59
N SER A 302 -21.44 2.32 17.30
CA SER A 302 -22.21 2.98 18.37
C SER A 302 -23.53 3.55 17.84
N LEU A 303 -23.46 4.24 16.69
CA LEU A 303 -24.64 4.78 16.00
C LEU A 303 -25.60 3.67 15.55
N LEU A 304 -25.08 2.57 15.01
CA LEU A 304 -25.89 1.42 14.60
C LEU A 304 -26.58 0.78 15.81
N ALA A 305 -25.88 0.63 16.92
CA ALA A 305 -26.45 0.13 18.17
C ALA A 305 -27.56 1.06 18.68
N ALA A 306 -27.32 2.37 18.71
CA ALA A 306 -28.31 3.37 19.11
C ALA A 306 -29.55 3.36 18.19
N PHE A 307 -29.34 3.23 16.87
CA PHE A 307 -30.41 3.12 15.89
C PHE A 307 -31.28 1.88 16.11
N ILE A 308 -30.67 0.73 16.41
CA ILE A 308 -31.37 -0.53 16.70
C ILE A 308 -32.10 -0.46 18.04
N SER A 309 -31.51 0.17 19.06
CA SER A 309 -32.09 0.33 20.39
C SER A 309 -33.31 1.25 20.42
N ASN A 310 -33.66 1.91 19.31
CA ASN A 310 -34.87 2.72 19.14
C ASN A 310 -35.01 3.82 20.20
N ASP A 311 -33.87 4.38 20.62
CA ASP A 311 -33.81 5.50 21.56
C ASP A 311 -34.45 6.71 20.86
N GLN A 312 -35.59 7.17 21.37
CA GLN A 312 -36.56 8.02 20.64
C GLN A 312 -36.14 9.48 20.49
N ASP A 313 -34.95 9.86 20.96
CA ASP A 313 -34.44 11.22 20.77
C ASP A 313 -33.99 11.37 19.32
N SER A 314 -34.76 12.14 18.56
CA SER A 314 -34.58 12.41 17.15
C SER A 314 -33.20 13.03 16.87
N LEU A 315 -32.19 12.18 16.68
CA LEU A 315 -30.90 12.56 16.13
C LEU A 315 -31.15 13.28 14.79
N SER A 316 -30.85 14.57 14.77
CA SER A 316 -30.89 15.34 13.53
C SER A 316 -29.93 14.71 12.52
N PHE A 317 -30.31 14.71 11.24
CA PHE A 317 -29.48 14.13 10.17
C PHE A 317 -28.06 14.73 10.13
N GLY A 318 -27.89 15.97 10.61
CA GLY A 318 -26.58 16.62 10.74
C GLY A 318 -25.68 16.08 11.85
N GLU A 319 -26.22 15.34 12.83
CA GLU A 319 -25.43 14.81 13.95
C GLU A 319 -24.65 13.54 13.61
N TYR A 320 -25.09 12.77 12.61
CA TYR A 320 -24.41 11.54 12.19
C TYR A 320 -22.97 11.78 11.70
N PRO A 321 -22.70 12.68 10.72
CA PRO A 321 -21.33 12.94 10.28
C PRO A 321 -20.46 13.55 11.39
N LEU A 322 -21.06 14.37 12.27
CA LEU A 322 -20.37 14.96 13.41
C LEU A 322 -19.88 13.87 14.38
N ARG A 323 -20.74 12.91 14.76
CA ARG A 323 -20.38 11.82 15.66
C ARG A 323 -19.29 10.92 15.08
N LEU A 324 -19.36 10.62 13.78
CA LEU A 324 -18.30 9.87 13.09
C LEU A 324 -16.96 10.61 13.12
N ALA A 325 -16.96 11.92 12.86
CA ALA A 325 -15.76 12.76 12.95
C ALA A 325 -15.19 12.79 14.39
N PHE A 326 -16.05 12.84 15.41
CA PHE A 326 -15.62 12.75 16.80
C PHE A 326 -14.96 11.41 17.12
N GLY A 327 -15.47 10.29 16.58
CA GLY A 327 -14.83 8.98 16.71
C GLY A 327 -13.41 8.96 16.13
N ALA A 328 -13.22 9.53 14.93
CA ALA A 328 -11.91 9.66 14.32
C ALA A 328 -10.95 10.52 15.15
N VAL A 329 -11.40 11.70 15.60
CA VAL A 329 -10.59 12.63 16.40
C VAL A 329 -10.18 11.99 17.73
N LEU A 330 -11.10 11.31 18.41
CA LEU A 330 -10.79 10.68 19.69
C LEU A 330 -9.77 9.54 19.53
N ALA A 331 -9.88 8.76 18.44
CA ALA A 331 -8.87 7.74 18.11
C ALA A 331 -7.48 8.37 17.91
N ILE A 332 -7.38 9.50 17.20
CA ILE A 332 -6.12 10.26 17.03
C ILE A 332 -5.56 10.73 18.37
N VAL A 333 -6.39 11.36 19.21
CA VAL A 333 -5.95 11.85 20.53
C VAL A 333 -5.43 10.70 21.40
N MET A 334 -6.17 9.59 21.47
CA MET A 334 -5.77 8.44 22.26
C MET A 334 -4.49 7.78 21.72
N PHE A 335 -4.29 7.78 20.40
CA PHE A 335 -3.04 7.31 19.79
C PHE A 335 -1.85 8.21 20.15
N ILE A 336 -2.01 9.54 20.13
CA ILE A 336 -0.95 10.48 20.55
C ILE A 336 -0.58 10.23 22.02
N ILE A 337 -1.57 10.07 22.89
CA ILE A 337 -1.36 9.77 24.31
C ILE A 337 -0.62 8.43 24.47
N ALA A 338 -1.07 7.39 23.76
CA ALA A 338 -0.43 6.08 23.79
C ALA A 338 1.03 6.15 23.32
N LYS A 339 1.29 6.82 22.19
CA LYS A 339 2.64 6.98 21.62
C LYS A 339 3.55 7.80 22.53
N ALA A 340 3.03 8.84 23.20
CA ALA A 340 3.77 9.60 24.21
C ALA A 340 4.02 8.80 25.50
N GLY A 341 3.14 7.84 25.82
CA GLY A 341 3.27 6.95 26.98
C GLY A 341 4.24 5.77 26.78
N VAL A 342 4.48 5.32 25.55
CA VAL A 342 5.39 4.18 25.27
C VAL A 342 6.80 4.39 25.86
N PRO A 343 7.47 5.55 25.67
CA PRO A 343 8.79 5.78 26.26
C PRO A 343 8.80 5.81 27.80
N VAL A 344 7.66 6.08 28.43
CA VAL A 344 7.54 6.12 29.91
C VAL A 344 7.43 4.72 30.49
N LEU A 345 6.85 3.77 29.74
CA LEU A 345 6.61 2.39 30.18
C LEU A 345 7.67 1.40 29.70
N ALA A 346 8.33 1.68 28.57
CA ALA A 346 9.31 0.79 27.98
C ALA A 346 10.73 1.26 28.32
N ASP A 347 11.51 0.41 28.98
CA ASP A 347 12.89 0.66 29.41
C ASP A 347 13.74 1.21 28.24
N THR A 348 13.98 2.52 28.27
CA THR A 348 14.49 3.33 27.14
C THR A 348 15.88 2.88 26.66
N GLY A 349 16.58 2.06 27.43
CA GLY A 349 17.87 1.48 27.07
C GLY A 349 17.83 0.28 26.11
N LYS A 350 16.67 -0.39 25.92
CA LYS A 350 16.56 -1.60 25.08
C LYS A 350 15.84 -1.38 23.75
N LEU A 351 15.10 -0.29 23.61
CA LEU A 351 14.36 0.05 22.39
C LEU A 351 15.00 1.28 21.75
N ALA A 352 16.16 1.07 21.13
CA ALA A 352 16.84 2.11 20.37
C ALA A 352 15.95 2.53 19.18
N GLY A 353 15.24 3.65 19.34
CA GLY A 353 14.60 4.40 18.25
C GLY A 353 13.34 3.77 17.66
N ASN A 354 12.19 4.41 17.86
CA ASN A 354 10.94 4.18 17.10
C ASN A 354 10.49 2.72 16.99
N ALA A 355 10.41 2.00 18.11
CA ALA A 355 9.79 0.69 18.12
C ALA A 355 8.35 0.80 17.56
N PRO A 356 8.05 0.17 16.41
CA PRO A 356 6.74 0.29 15.79
C PRO A 356 5.69 -0.30 16.75
N LEU A 357 4.70 0.51 17.10
CA LEU A 357 3.56 0.07 17.90
C LEU A 357 2.84 -1.05 17.15
N ASN A 358 2.48 -2.10 17.90
CA ASN A 358 1.75 -3.23 17.34
C ASN A 358 0.41 -2.75 16.71
N PRO A 359 0.15 -3.02 15.41
CA PRO A 359 -1.05 -2.55 14.72
C PRO A 359 -2.36 -3.10 15.32
N TYR A 360 -2.33 -4.27 15.97
CA TYR A 360 -3.46 -4.83 16.69
C TYR A 360 -3.85 -3.96 17.90
N PHE A 361 -2.85 -3.51 18.68
CA PHE A 361 -3.08 -2.65 19.84
C PHE A 361 -3.64 -1.29 19.41
N ILE A 362 -3.07 -0.70 18.36
CA ILE A 362 -3.55 0.58 17.80
C ILE A 362 -5.00 0.46 17.32
N SER A 363 -5.32 -0.63 16.60
CA SER A 363 -6.67 -0.87 16.09
C SER A 363 -7.67 -1.04 17.24
N LEU A 364 -7.34 -1.81 18.27
CA LEU A 364 -8.18 -1.99 19.45
C LEU A 364 -8.45 -0.65 20.15
N LEU A 365 -7.39 0.12 20.40
CA LEU A 365 -7.47 1.42 21.05
C LEU A 365 -8.33 2.40 20.23
N ALA A 366 -8.21 2.40 18.90
CA ALA A 366 -9.02 3.21 18.01
C ALA A 366 -10.51 2.85 18.04
N VAL A 367 -10.84 1.55 17.96
CA VAL A 367 -12.24 1.09 18.01
C VAL A 367 -12.87 1.41 19.35
N VAL A 368 -12.17 1.12 20.47
CA VAL A 368 -12.67 1.44 21.82
C VAL A 368 -12.89 2.94 21.98
N SER A 369 -11.97 3.76 21.47
CA SER A 369 -12.15 5.21 21.45
C SER A 369 -13.39 5.62 20.65
N GLY A 370 -13.57 5.07 19.44
CA GLY A 370 -14.75 5.31 18.61
C GLY A 370 -16.06 4.95 19.32
N LEU A 371 -16.12 3.79 19.99
CA LEU A 371 -17.29 3.34 20.77
C LEU A 371 -17.55 4.22 22.01
N MET A 372 -16.50 4.76 22.63
CA MET A 372 -16.62 5.66 23.78
C MET A 372 -16.89 7.12 23.40
N SER A 373 -16.93 7.46 22.11
CA SER A 373 -17.07 8.84 21.63
C SER A 373 -18.34 9.52 22.16
N ASP A 374 -19.48 8.82 22.21
CA ASP A 374 -20.74 9.38 22.71
C ASP A 374 -20.65 9.73 24.21
N ARG A 375 -20.08 8.85 25.04
CA ARG A 375 -19.89 9.10 26.48
C ARG A 375 -18.88 10.22 26.72
N SER A 376 -17.81 10.25 25.93
CA SER A 376 -16.76 11.26 26.02
C SER A 376 -17.31 12.63 25.60
N MET A 377 -18.16 12.69 24.58
CA MET A 377 -18.82 13.91 24.15
C MET A 377 -19.76 14.46 25.24
N ALA A 378 -20.52 13.60 25.91
CA ALA A 378 -21.36 14.00 27.04
C ALA A 378 -20.52 14.56 28.20
N ALA A 379 -19.41 13.89 28.54
CA ALA A 379 -18.49 14.36 29.57
C ALA A 379 -17.84 15.70 29.20
N ILE A 380 -17.36 15.86 27.97
CA ILE A 380 -16.76 17.12 27.48
C ILE A 380 -17.79 18.23 27.46
N ARG A 381 -19.03 17.99 27.03
CA ARG A 381 -20.11 19.00 27.11
C ARG A 381 -20.38 19.39 28.57
N GLY A 382 -20.37 18.44 29.49
CA GLY A 382 -20.49 18.70 30.93
C GLY A 382 -19.35 19.56 31.48
N VAL A 383 -18.10 19.22 31.17
CA VAL A 383 -16.92 19.98 31.61
C VAL A 383 -16.85 21.34 30.92
N ALA A 384 -17.08 21.42 29.61
CA ALA A 384 -17.07 22.66 28.86
C ALA A 384 -18.19 23.61 29.31
N SER A 385 -19.40 23.10 29.58
CA SER A 385 -20.47 23.92 30.16
C SER A 385 -20.13 24.39 31.57
N SER A 386 -19.48 23.55 32.39
CA SER A 386 -18.97 23.95 33.71
C SER A 386 -17.87 25.02 33.63
N LEU A 387 -16.91 24.85 32.71
CA LEU A 387 -15.81 25.79 32.51
C LEU A 387 -16.31 27.11 31.90
N LEU A 388 -17.21 27.07 30.92
CA LEU A 388 -17.83 28.27 30.35
C LEU A 388 -18.71 28.99 31.38
N ARG A 389 -19.38 28.26 32.29
CA ARG A 389 -20.05 28.85 33.46
C ARG A 389 -19.04 29.56 34.38
N SER A 390 -17.87 28.96 34.61
CA SER A 390 -16.84 29.54 35.49
C SER A 390 -16.07 30.73 34.90
N VAL A 391 -15.86 30.77 33.58
CA VAL A 391 -15.04 31.79 32.89
C VAL A 391 -15.90 32.93 32.33
N GLY A 392 -17.19 32.68 32.05
CA GLY A 392 -18.08 33.65 31.42
C GLY A 392 -18.77 34.66 32.34
N GLY A 393 -18.67 34.54 33.67
CA GLY A 393 -19.27 35.47 34.65
C GLY A 393 -20.80 35.61 34.61
N ALA A 394 -21.48 35.03 33.62
CA ALA A 394 -22.92 34.89 33.56
C ALA A 394 -23.30 33.60 34.29
N ASP A 395 -23.51 33.71 35.60
CA ASP A 395 -24.24 32.69 36.33
C ASP A 395 -25.65 32.59 35.74
N TYR A 396 -25.91 31.50 35.00
CA TYR A 396 -27.23 31.18 34.44
C TYR A 396 -28.09 30.37 35.43
N SER A 397 -27.80 30.44 36.74
CA SER A 397 -28.67 29.82 37.74
C SER A 397 -29.86 30.73 38.05
N PRO A 398 -31.07 30.18 38.20
CA PRO A 398 -32.18 30.93 38.78
C PRO A 398 -31.84 31.34 40.21
N ARG A 399 -31.89 32.65 40.49
CA ARG A 399 -31.49 33.27 41.76
C ARG A 399 -32.67 33.98 42.41
N TYR A 400 -32.62 34.11 43.72
CA TYR A 400 -33.58 34.89 44.48
C TYR A 400 -33.16 36.35 44.51
N SER A 401 -34.11 37.28 44.65
CA SER A 401 -33.75 38.66 44.94
C SER A 401 -33.08 38.77 46.32
N ARG A 402 -31.99 39.54 46.44
CA ARG A 402 -31.29 39.83 47.70
C ARG A 402 -32.07 40.73 48.65
N VAL A 403 -32.79 41.68 48.06
CA VAL A 403 -33.50 42.74 48.75
C VAL A 403 -34.88 42.84 48.10
N ASP A 404 -35.87 43.34 48.83
CA ASP A 404 -37.12 43.73 48.20
C ASP A 404 -36.83 44.77 47.10
N LEU A 405 -37.02 44.35 45.85
CA LEU A 405 -36.70 45.16 44.68
C LEU A 405 -37.67 46.34 44.53
N ASP A 406 -38.76 46.39 45.29
CA ASP A 406 -39.65 47.55 45.33
C ASP A 406 -38.93 48.81 45.84
N GLU A 407 -37.99 48.67 46.79
CA GLU A 407 -37.15 49.78 47.22
C GLU A 407 -36.15 50.21 46.14
N ALA A 408 -35.59 49.24 45.42
CA ALA A 408 -34.67 49.50 44.33
C ALA A 408 -35.35 50.21 43.14
N LEU A 409 -36.60 49.84 42.83
CA LEU A 409 -37.43 50.53 41.83
C LEU A 409 -37.69 51.98 42.22
N LYS A 410 -38.09 52.24 43.47
CA LYS A 410 -38.30 53.61 43.99
C LYS A 410 -37.02 54.43 43.93
N ALA A 411 -35.88 53.86 44.34
CA ALA A 411 -34.59 54.54 44.27
C ALA A 411 -34.17 54.88 42.83
N ALA A 412 -34.54 54.04 41.86
CA ALA A 412 -34.29 54.28 40.44
C ALA A 412 -35.35 55.18 39.76
N SER A 413 -36.35 55.69 40.50
CA SER A 413 -37.49 56.44 39.96
C SER A 413 -38.22 55.69 38.83
N ARG A 414 -38.38 54.36 38.99
CA ARG A 414 -39.07 53.49 38.04
C ARG A 414 -40.36 52.93 38.67
N ASP A 415 -41.32 52.59 37.82
CA ASP A 415 -42.60 52.01 38.23
C ASP A 415 -42.64 50.50 38.01
N ILE A 416 -43.48 49.82 38.79
CA ILE A 416 -43.65 48.37 38.68
C ILE A 416 -44.40 47.98 37.41
N ASP A 417 -45.30 48.86 36.92
CA ASP A 417 -46.06 48.64 35.69
C ASP A 417 -45.14 48.62 34.45
N GLY A 418 -44.10 49.47 34.44
CA GLY A 418 -43.08 49.46 33.40
C GLY A 418 -42.26 48.16 33.39
N MET A 419 -41.96 47.61 34.58
CA MET A 419 -41.29 46.31 34.70
C MET A 419 -42.19 45.15 34.28
N ALA A 420 -43.47 45.17 34.68
CA ALA A 420 -44.47 44.17 34.30
C ALA A 420 -44.60 44.06 32.78
N ARG A 421 -44.63 45.20 32.08
CA ARG A 421 -44.61 45.23 30.61
C ARG A 421 -43.33 44.68 30.00
N LEU A 422 -42.17 44.92 30.62
CA LEU A 422 -40.88 44.44 30.12
C LEU A 422 -40.71 42.92 30.30
N LEU A 423 -41.26 42.37 31.39
CA LEU A 423 -41.19 40.94 31.70
C LEU A 423 -42.35 40.13 31.10
N GLU A 424 -43.35 40.79 30.50
CA GLU A 424 -44.60 40.19 30.00
C GLU A 424 -45.35 39.41 31.10
N MET A 425 -45.33 39.94 32.32
CA MET A 425 -45.95 39.35 33.51
C MET A 425 -46.97 40.32 34.12
N ASP A 426 -47.91 39.80 34.91
CA ASP A 426 -48.82 40.66 35.66
C ASP A 426 -48.11 41.38 36.82
N GLY A 427 -48.63 42.56 37.21
CA GLY A 427 -48.04 43.37 38.28
C GLY A 427 -47.94 42.63 39.62
N GLU A 428 -48.89 41.76 39.95
CA GLU A 428 -48.83 40.94 41.16
C GLU A 428 -47.75 39.85 41.08
N GLU A 429 -47.57 39.22 39.92
CA GLU A 429 -46.53 38.22 39.70
C GLU A 429 -45.13 38.84 39.78
N VAL A 430 -44.96 40.06 39.25
CA VAL A 430 -43.68 40.79 39.39
C VAL A 430 -43.40 41.12 40.86
N ARG A 431 -44.39 41.57 41.65
CA ARG A 431 -44.19 41.78 43.10
C ARG A 431 -43.77 40.50 43.80
N LYS A 432 -44.41 39.38 43.46
CA LYS A 432 -44.08 38.08 44.05
C LYS A 432 -42.65 37.66 43.70
N LEU A 433 -42.25 37.86 42.46
CA LEU A 433 -40.89 37.63 41.97
C LEU A 433 -39.87 38.56 42.64
N PHE A 434 -40.28 39.78 43.00
CA PHE A 434 -39.44 40.83 43.61
C PHE A 434 -39.30 40.66 45.13
N SER A 435 -40.24 39.96 45.77
CA SER A 435 -40.22 39.64 47.19
C SER A 435 -39.05 38.75 47.63
N GLY A 436 -38.29 38.18 46.69
CA GLY A 436 -37.16 37.30 46.98
C GLY A 436 -37.56 35.87 47.39
N ASN A 437 -38.85 35.53 47.31
CA ASN A 437 -39.37 34.19 47.63
C ASN A 437 -39.40 33.24 46.43
N GLU A 438 -39.38 33.77 45.21
CA GLU A 438 -39.33 32.99 43.97
C GLU A 438 -38.00 33.16 43.25
N LYS A 439 -37.60 32.11 42.52
CA LYS A 439 -36.38 32.15 41.72
C LYS A 439 -36.66 32.89 40.42
N VAL A 440 -35.84 33.90 40.14
CA VAL A 440 -35.88 34.68 38.91
C VAL A 440 -35.07 33.97 37.83
N SER A 441 -35.61 33.82 36.62
CA SER A 441 -34.86 33.19 35.52
C SER A 441 -33.67 34.07 35.09
N PRO A 442 -32.60 33.51 34.51
CA PRO A 442 -31.42 34.30 34.12
C PRO A 442 -31.71 35.44 33.15
N ASP A 443 -32.68 35.24 32.24
CA ASP A 443 -33.07 36.26 31.27
C ASP A 443 -33.85 37.39 31.95
N GLN A 444 -34.73 37.05 32.89
CA GLN A 444 -35.42 38.03 33.75
C GLN A 444 -34.42 38.80 34.63
N GLN A 445 -33.41 38.13 35.21
CA GLN A 445 -32.38 38.79 36.02
C GLN A 445 -31.61 39.86 35.22
N LYS A 446 -31.30 39.59 33.95
CA LYS A 446 -30.64 40.58 33.05
C LYS A 446 -31.54 41.75 32.75
N LEU A 447 -32.82 41.51 32.46
CA LEU A 447 -33.80 42.57 32.19
C LEU A 447 -34.00 43.46 33.42
N VAL A 448 -34.17 42.84 34.60
CA VAL A 448 -34.30 43.56 35.88
C VAL A 448 -33.04 44.37 36.20
N SER A 449 -31.85 43.77 36.03
CA SER A 449 -30.57 44.46 36.22
C SER A 449 -30.39 45.65 35.29
N ALA A 450 -30.69 45.47 34.00
CA ALA A 450 -30.60 46.54 33.01
C ALA A 450 -31.59 47.66 33.28
N TYR A 451 -32.82 47.33 33.66
CA TYR A 451 -33.88 48.29 33.93
C TYR A 451 -33.62 49.08 35.23
N LEU A 452 -33.08 48.43 36.27
CA LEU A 452 -32.70 49.08 37.53
C LEU A 452 -31.34 49.78 37.47
N GLY A 453 -30.55 49.55 36.43
CA GLY A 453 -29.20 50.11 36.29
C GLY A 453 -28.22 49.64 37.38
N ARG A 454 -28.44 48.45 37.96
CA ARG A 454 -27.62 47.87 39.03
C ARG A 454 -27.04 46.53 38.61
N PRO A 455 -25.82 46.18 39.03
CA PRO A 455 -25.20 44.91 38.65
C PRO A 455 -25.96 43.71 39.25
N LEU A 456 -26.05 42.59 38.52
CA LEU A 456 -26.78 41.39 38.94
C LEU A 456 -26.38 40.90 40.33
N ARG A 457 -25.09 41.01 40.69
CA ARG A 457 -24.55 40.55 41.97
C ARG A 457 -25.12 41.30 43.17
N ASP A 458 -25.55 42.54 42.99
CA ASP A 458 -26.11 43.36 44.06
C ASP A 458 -27.61 43.08 44.25
N LEU A 459 -28.28 42.69 43.17
CA LEU A 459 -29.72 42.44 43.14
C LEU A 459 -30.10 41.01 43.49
N PHE A 460 -29.25 40.02 43.17
CA PHE A 460 -29.61 38.61 43.23
C PHE A 460 -28.65 37.77 44.11
N SER A 461 -29.22 36.78 44.81
CA SER A 461 -28.54 35.85 45.71
C SER A 461 -28.90 34.41 45.37
N ASP A 462 -28.02 33.48 45.71
CA ASP A 462 -28.33 32.05 45.66
C ASP A 462 -29.23 31.59 46.83
N LEU A 463 -29.41 32.45 47.84
CA LEU A 463 -30.26 32.20 49.02
C LEU A 463 -31.53 33.05 48.97
N PRO A 464 -32.70 32.53 49.39
CA PRO A 464 -33.92 33.34 49.50
C PRO A 464 -33.70 34.49 50.49
N ALA A 465 -34.40 35.60 50.26
CA ALA A 465 -34.45 36.70 51.21
C ALA A 465 -35.04 36.15 52.52
N THR A 466 -34.16 35.82 53.46
CA THR A 466 -34.58 35.25 54.74
C THR A 466 -35.33 36.35 55.46
N GLU A 467 -36.55 36.08 55.95
CA GLU A 467 -37.34 37.05 56.71
C GLU A 467 -36.45 37.60 57.84
N ALA A 468 -35.92 38.80 57.64
CA ALA A 468 -35.27 39.55 58.70
C ALA A 468 -36.41 39.99 59.63
N SER A 469 -36.71 39.14 60.60
CA SER A 469 -37.64 39.39 61.71
C SER A 469 -37.27 40.65 62.48
#